data_AF-A0A1H8DJ99-F1
#
_entry.id   AF-A0A1H8DJ99-F1
#
_cell.length_a   1.000
_cell.length_b   1.000
_cell.length_c   1.000
_cell.angle_alpha   90.00
_cell.angle_beta   90.00
_cell.angle_gamma   90.00
#
_symmetry.space_group_name_H-M   'P 1'
#
loop_
_entity.id
_entity.type
_entity.pdbx_description
1 polymer ?
#
loop_
_entity_poly.entity_id
_entity_poly.type
_entity_poly.pdbx_seq_one_letter_code
_entity_poly.pdbx_strand_id
1 'polypeptide(L)'
;MYPDHETTLLPEYRAPRPRASRARAEADVRVRGMSCLHALSEMLRQLYAARQSRAADVLMDRCSREALEQLLGESSAFLGSRVRYAVVDRLRHRKPHLDDSALPTIRAIASVLNAWLHDGRRLAIRAVLREMGDDELKELAALPELNDEVATMTGDFAGGNAP
;
A
#
# COMPACT_ATOMS: atom_id res chain seq x y z
N MET A 1 57.70 -13.66 38.70
CA MET A 1 56.45 -14.33 38.26
C MET A 1 55.69 -13.36 37.36
N TYR A 2 55.10 -13.91 36.30
CA TYR A 2 54.46 -13.25 35.14
C TYR A 2 53.21 -12.38 35.48
N PRO A 3 52.70 -11.59 34.51
CA PRO A 3 52.15 -10.25 34.70
C PRO A 3 50.62 -10.13 34.43
N ASP A 4 50.16 -8.88 34.30
CA ASP A 4 48.98 -8.41 33.55
C ASP A 4 47.59 -8.99 33.90
N HIS A 5 46.75 -8.12 34.45
CA HIS A 5 45.31 -8.19 34.26
C HIS A 5 44.82 -6.88 33.65
N GLU A 6 45.08 -6.72 32.36
CA GLU A 6 44.20 -5.99 31.45
C GLU A 6 42.80 -6.63 31.52
N THR A 7 41.85 -5.94 32.12
CA THR A 7 40.44 -6.32 32.06
C THR A 7 39.97 -6.12 30.62
N THR A 8 40.01 -7.19 29.84
CA THR A 8 39.53 -7.24 28.46
C THR A 8 38.04 -6.87 28.44
N LEU A 9 37.74 -5.64 28.02
CA LEU A 9 36.39 -5.22 27.62
C LEU A 9 36.00 -6.05 26.39
N LEU A 10 35.23 -7.11 26.62
CA LEU A 10 34.58 -7.84 25.53
C LEU A 10 33.69 -6.85 24.75
N PRO A 11 33.86 -6.71 23.43
CA PRO A 11 32.95 -5.90 22.64
C PRO A 11 31.59 -6.57 22.66
N GLU A 12 30.58 -5.85 23.14
CA GLU A 12 29.17 -6.23 23.00
C GLU A 12 28.89 -6.46 21.52
N TYR A 13 28.91 -7.72 21.10
CA TYR A 13 28.45 -8.14 19.80
C TYR A 13 26.92 -8.00 19.82
N ARG A 14 26.43 -6.77 19.66
CA ARG A 14 25.02 -6.51 19.34
C ARG A 14 24.79 -7.12 17.97
N ALA A 15 24.23 -8.33 17.96
CA ALA A 15 23.66 -8.93 16.78
C ALA A 15 22.81 -7.86 16.05
N PRO A 16 23.00 -7.65 14.73
CA PRO A 16 22.18 -6.72 13.98
C PRO A 16 20.73 -7.13 14.15
N ARG A 17 19.95 -6.34 14.90
CA ARG A 17 18.50 -6.53 14.93
C ARG A 17 18.03 -6.52 13.48
N PRO A 18 17.33 -7.55 13.00
CA PRO A 18 16.74 -7.49 11.67
C PRO A 18 15.88 -6.23 11.64
N ARG A 19 16.18 -5.32 10.70
CA ARG A 19 15.45 -4.07 10.52
C ARG A 19 13.96 -4.43 10.48
N ALA A 20 13.16 -3.80 11.34
CA ALA A 20 11.72 -4.01 11.41
C ALA A 20 11.06 -3.84 10.02
N SER A 21 11.67 -3.03 9.15
CA SER A 21 11.35 -2.86 7.74
C SER A 21 11.30 -4.20 6.96
N ARG A 22 12.26 -5.10 7.20
CA ARG A 22 12.35 -6.40 6.52
C ARG A 22 11.31 -7.40 7.03
N ALA A 23 11.04 -7.40 8.34
CA ALA A 23 9.98 -8.24 8.92
C ALA A 23 8.58 -7.79 8.49
N ARG A 24 8.37 -6.48 8.25
CA ARG A 24 7.12 -5.95 7.69
C ARG A 24 6.98 -6.25 6.20
N ALA A 25 8.05 -6.09 5.42
CA ALA A 25 8.08 -6.53 4.02
C ALA A 25 7.84 -8.05 3.89
N GLU A 26 8.40 -8.86 4.80
CA GLU A 26 8.14 -10.31 4.84
C GLU A 26 6.70 -10.64 5.26
N ALA A 27 6.03 -9.79 6.05
CA ALA A 27 4.59 -9.93 6.32
C ALA A 27 3.76 -9.62 5.06
N ASP A 28 4.19 -8.65 4.26
CA ASP A 28 3.64 -8.35 2.93
C ASP A 28 3.84 -9.53 1.95
N VAL A 29 4.96 -10.27 2.08
CA VAL A 29 5.25 -11.48 1.27
C VAL A 29 4.42 -12.69 1.71
N ARG A 30 4.10 -12.84 3.00
CA ARG A 30 3.39 -14.02 3.53
C ARG A 30 1.87 -13.89 3.47
N VAL A 31 1.34 -12.68 3.47
CA VAL A 31 -0.07 -12.43 3.14
C VAL A 31 -0.14 -12.32 1.63
N ARG A 32 -0.69 -13.33 0.95
CA ARG A 32 -0.99 -13.36 -0.49
C ARG A 32 -1.09 -11.96 -1.14
N GLY A 33 0.04 -11.44 -1.64
CA GLY A 33 0.13 -10.24 -2.45
C GLY A 33 -0.40 -10.48 -3.86
N MET A 34 -1.66 -10.89 -3.98
CA MET A 34 -2.38 -11.09 -5.24
C MET A 34 -3.74 -10.40 -5.10
N SER A 35 -3.99 -9.19 -5.60
CA SER A 35 -3.13 -8.18 -6.20
C SER A 35 -3.94 -6.88 -6.15
N CYS A 36 -3.88 -6.14 -5.02
CA CYS A 36 -4.57 -4.86 -4.89
C CYS A 36 -4.05 -3.82 -5.90
N LEU A 37 -3.12 -4.21 -6.77
CA LEU A 37 -2.59 -3.48 -7.91
C LEU A 37 -3.70 -3.03 -8.87
N HIS A 38 -4.74 -3.84 -9.12
CA HIS A 38 -5.87 -3.44 -9.96
C HIS A 38 -6.62 -2.26 -9.34
N ALA A 39 -7.04 -2.41 -8.08
CA ALA A 39 -7.67 -1.37 -7.29
C ALA A 39 -6.77 -0.13 -7.11
N LEU A 40 -5.47 -0.31 -6.87
CA LEU A 40 -4.48 0.76 -6.77
C LEU A 40 -4.35 1.52 -8.09
N SER A 41 -4.30 0.82 -9.22
CA SER A 41 -4.22 1.42 -10.55
C SER A 41 -5.46 2.24 -10.88
N GLU A 42 -6.64 1.72 -10.55
CA GLU A 42 -7.91 2.39 -10.77
C GLU A 42 -8.03 3.61 -9.85
N MET A 43 -7.61 3.47 -8.60
CA MET A 43 -7.58 4.60 -7.66
C MET A 43 -6.67 5.72 -8.16
N LEU A 44 -5.45 5.40 -8.61
CA LEU A 44 -4.54 6.38 -9.19
C LEU A 44 -5.14 7.02 -10.45
N ARG A 45 -5.78 6.23 -11.32
CA ARG A 45 -6.46 6.71 -12.53
C ARG A 45 -7.56 7.72 -12.19
N GLN A 46 -8.42 7.39 -11.24
CA GLN A 46 -9.50 8.26 -10.75
C GLN A 46 -8.94 9.55 -10.11
N LEU A 47 -7.88 9.45 -9.30
CA LEU A 47 -7.23 10.61 -8.68
C LEU A 47 -6.66 11.56 -9.73
N TYR A 48 -5.95 11.05 -10.75
CA TYR A 48 -5.41 11.89 -11.81
C TYR A 48 -6.49 12.46 -12.73
N ALA A 49 -7.55 11.68 -13.03
CA ALA A 49 -8.70 12.16 -13.81
C ALA A 49 -9.41 13.31 -13.08
N ALA A 50 -9.55 13.22 -11.76
CA ALA A 50 -10.13 14.26 -10.91
C ALA A 50 -9.16 15.40 -10.53
N ARG A 51 -7.95 15.45 -11.11
CA ARG A 51 -6.89 16.43 -10.79
C ARG A 51 -6.46 16.44 -9.32
N GLN A 52 -6.69 15.35 -8.59
CA GLN A 52 -6.29 15.19 -7.18
C GLN A 52 -4.85 14.66 -7.07
N SER A 53 -3.90 15.31 -7.76
CA SER A 53 -2.50 14.83 -7.83
C SER A 53 -1.83 14.75 -6.46
N ARG A 54 -2.12 15.68 -5.55
CA ARG A 54 -1.59 15.64 -4.17
C ARG A 54 -2.06 14.39 -3.40
N ALA A 55 -3.30 13.96 -3.60
CA ALA A 55 -3.81 12.75 -2.96
C ALA A 55 -3.20 11.49 -3.58
N ALA A 56 -2.93 11.49 -4.90
CA ALA A 56 -2.18 10.43 -5.55
C ALA A 56 -0.75 10.32 -5.01
N ASP A 57 -0.07 11.45 -4.79
CA ASP A 57 1.28 11.45 -4.21
C ASP A 57 1.28 10.89 -2.79
N VAL A 58 0.31 11.28 -1.96
CA VAL A 58 0.15 10.76 -0.58
C VAL A 58 -0.17 9.25 -0.59
N LEU A 59 -0.97 8.78 -1.54
CA LEU A 59 -1.24 7.35 -1.70
C LEU A 59 0.04 6.60 -2.05
N MET A 60 0.80 7.07 -3.05
CA MET A 60 2.07 6.45 -3.45
C MET A 60 3.11 6.44 -2.33
N ASP A 61 3.15 7.49 -1.50
CA ASP A 61 4.04 7.55 -0.33
C ASP A 61 3.70 6.50 0.74
N ARG A 62 2.42 6.14 0.85
CA ARG A 62 1.94 5.15 1.82
C ARG A 62 2.03 3.73 1.32
N CYS A 63 2.01 3.50 0.01
CA CYS A 63 2.26 2.18 -0.57
C CYS A 63 3.72 1.77 -0.38
N SER A 64 3.99 0.47 -0.23
CA SER A 64 5.37 -0.05 -0.23
C SER A 64 6.04 0.20 -1.58
N ARG A 65 7.38 0.35 -1.57
CA ARG A 65 8.18 0.44 -2.80
C ARG A 65 7.96 -0.79 -3.67
N GLU A 66 7.91 -1.98 -3.07
CA GLU A 66 7.68 -3.25 -3.76
C GLU A 66 6.35 -3.26 -4.51
N ALA A 67 5.26 -2.79 -3.89
CA ALA A 67 3.95 -2.69 -4.56
C ALA A 67 3.96 -1.72 -5.74
N LEU A 68 4.68 -0.59 -5.63
CA LEU A 68 4.82 0.36 -6.75
C LEU A 68 5.70 -0.20 -7.87
N GLU A 69 6.75 -0.94 -7.54
CA GLU A 69 7.62 -1.61 -8.53
C GLU A 69 6.84 -2.72 -9.25
N GLN A 70 6.03 -3.51 -8.54
CA GLN A 70 5.12 -4.49 -9.13
C GLN A 70 4.12 -3.82 -10.08
N LEU A 71 3.52 -2.70 -9.66
CA LEU A 71 2.60 -1.92 -10.49
C LEU A 71 3.24 -1.45 -11.81
N LEU A 72 4.56 -1.16 -11.81
CA LEU A 72 5.31 -0.83 -13.03
C LEU A 72 5.70 -2.04 -13.87
N GLY A 73 5.85 -3.20 -13.23
CA GLY A 73 6.10 -4.50 -13.87
C GLY A 73 4.89 -5.00 -14.67
N GLU A 74 3.69 -4.52 -14.36
CA GLU A 74 2.47 -4.81 -15.11
C GLU A 74 2.50 -4.24 -16.54
N SER A 75 1.67 -4.84 -17.41
CA SER A 75 1.53 -4.44 -18.82
C SER A 75 1.29 -2.94 -18.99
N SER A 76 1.79 -2.34 -20.06
CA SER A 76 1.58 -0.92 -20.36
C SER A 76 0.10 -0.56 -20.58
N ALA A 77 -0.76 -1.54 -20.87
CA ALA A 77 -2.22 -1.35 -20.95
C ALA A 77 -2.88 -1.18 -19.56
N PHE A 78 -2.21 -1.63 -18.50
CA PHE A 78 -2.68 -1.60 -17.12
C PHE A 78 -2.63 -0.17 -16.54
N LEU A 79 -1.50 0.51 -16.76
CA LEU A 79 -1.26 1.88 -16.34
C LEU A 79 -1.25 2.83 -17.52
N GLY A 80 -2.14 3.82 -17.53
CA GLY A 80 -2.04 4.94 -18.46
C GLY A 80 -0.70 5.67 -18.30
N SER A 81 -0.16 6.21 -19.41
CA SER A 81 1.19 6.80 -19.48
C SER A 81 1.47 7.84 -18.39
N ARG A 82 0.44 8.64 -18.03
CA ARG A 82 0.53 9.63 -16.96
C ARG A 82 0.73 9.01 -15.57
N VAL A 83 -0.01 7.95 -15.26
CA VAL A 83 0.10 7.24 -13.98
C VAL A 83 1.45 6.56 -13.89
N ARG A 84 1.86 5.88 -14.97
CA ARG A 84 3.17 5.22 -15.06
C ARG A 84 4.32 6.21 -14.84
N TYR A 85 4.27 7.36 -15.51
CA TYR A 85 5.27 8.42 -15.31
C TYR A 85 5.33 8.89 -13.86
N ALA A 86 4.18 9.14 -13.23
CA ALA A 86 4.14 9.62 -11.86
C ALA A 86 4.69 8.59 -10.86
N VAL A 87 4.40 7.30 -11.06
CA VAL A 87 4.95 6.22 -10.21
C VAL A 87 6.47 6.12 -10.38
N VAL A 88 6.99 6.19 -11.60
CA VAL A 88 8.45 6.20 -11.87
C VAL A 88 9.11 7.42 -11.23
N ASP A 89 8.53 8.60 -11.41
CA ASP A 89 9.04 9.84 -10.83
C ASP A 89 9.05 9.78 -9.30
N ARG A 90 7.98 9.23 -8.70
CA ARG A 90 7.88 9.07 -7.25
C ARG A 90 8.93 8.10 -6.72
N LEU A 91 9.11 6.95 -7.36
CA LEU A 91 10.13 5.97 -6.96
C LEU A 91 11.56 6.52 -7.04
N ARG A 92 11.85 7.36 -8.05
CA ARG A 92 13.16 8.01 -8.22
C ARG A 92 13.46 9.01 -7.11
N HIS A 93 12.46 9.75 -6.64
CA HIS A 93 12.61 10.81 -5.64
C HIS A 93 12.16 10.40 -4.23
N ARG A 94 11.86 9.12 -4.02
CA ARG A 94 11.34 8.60 -2.76
C ARG A 94 12.38 8.71 -1.64
N LYS A 95 11.96 9.24 -0.49
CA LYS A 95 12.82 9.36 0.68
C LYS A 95 12.83 8.04 1.47
N PRO A 96 13.98 7.59 2.01
CA PRO A 96 14.08 6.29 2.70
C PRO A 96 13.11 6.10 3.87
N HIS A 97 12.81 7.17 4.63
CA HIS A 97 11.89 7.08 5.77
C HIS A 97 10.44 6.76 5.36
N LEU A 98 10.06 7.00 4.10
CA LEU A 98 8.73 6.65 3.60
C LEU A 98 8.57 5.14 3.44
N ASP A 99 9.67 4.41 3.23
CA ASP A 99 9.64 2.95 3.18
C ASP A 99 9.43 2.35 4.57
N ASP A 100 9.97 2.97 5.61
CA ASP A 100 9.76 2.53 7.01
C ASP A 100 8.33 2.79 7.51
N SER A 101 7.65 3.80 6.93
CA SER A 101 6.26 4.15 7.20
C SER A 101 5.26 3.55 6.21
N ALA A 102 5.71 2.72 5.27
CA ALA A 102 4.83 2.12 4.28
C ALA A 102 3.78 1.24 4.96
N LEU A 103 2.57 1.33 4.45
CA LEU A 103 1.43 0.52 4.84
C LEU A 103 1.22 -0.60 3.82
N PRO A 104 0.60 -1.71 4.23
CA PRO A 104 0.03 -2.66 3.29
C PRO A 104 -0.88 -1.91 2.29
N THR A 105 -0.81 -2.28 1.01
CA THR A 105 -1.52 -1.57 -0.07
C THR A 105 -3.01 -1.42 0.22
N ILE A 106 -3.64 -2.45 0.77
CA ILE A 106 -5.07 -2.43 1.13
C ILE A 106 -5.41 -1.36 2.18
N ARG A 107 -4.54 -1.12 3.16
CA ARG A 107 -4.72 -0.06 4.16
C ARG A 107 -4.49 1.33 3.57
N ALA A 108 -3.54 1.45 2.65
CA ALA A 108 -3.32 2.69 1.92
C ALA A 108 -4.57 3.07 1.08
N ILE A 109 -5.17 2.09 0.40
CA ILE A 109 -6.44 2.23 -0.34
C ILE A 109 -7.57 2.63 0.62
N ALA A 110 -7.75 1.92 1.74
CA ALA A 110 -8.80 2.21 2.73
C ALA A 110 -8.79 3.68 3.20
N SER A 111 -7.60 4.24 3.44
CA SER A 111 -7.50 5.65 3.84
C SER A 111 -8.00 6.62 2.77
N VAL A 112 -7.81 6.33 1.48
CA VAL A 112 -8.30 7.17 0.39
C VAL A 112 -9.80 6.97 0.17
N LEU A 113 -10.31 5.74 0.32
CA LEU A 113 -11.75 5.46 0.26
C LEU A 113 -12.51 6.25 1.31
N ASN A 114 -12.02 6.26 2.55
CA ASN A 114 -12.60 7.07 3.62
C ASN A 114 -12.59 8.57 3.29
N ALA A 115 -11.48 9.10 2.76
CA ALA A 115 -11.40 10.50 2.34
C ALA A 115 -12.40 10.83 1.22
N TRP A 116 -12.51 9.96 0.22
CA TRP A 116 -13.49 10.09 -0.86
C TRP A 116 -14.93 9.97 -0.39
N LEU A 117 -15.20 9.18 0.64
CA LEU A 117 -16.53 9.09 1.22
C LEU A 117 -16.93 10.45 1.82
N HIS A 118 -16.03 11.07 2.58
CA HIS A 118 -16.25 12.41 3.12
C HIS A 118 -16.44 13.47 2.03
N ASP A 119 -15.77 13.31 0.88
CA ASP A 119 -15.94 14.17 -0.30
C ASP A 119 -17.20 13.83 -1.14
N GLY A 120 -18.00 12.82 -0.76
CA GLY A 120 -19.19 12.39 -1.50
C GLY A 120 -18.92 11.62 -2.79
N ARG A 121 -17.70 11.11 -3.01
CA ARG A 121 -17.24 10.48 -4.26
C ARG A 121 -17.57 8.99 -4.35
N ARG A 122 -18.83 8.64 -4.09
CA ARG A 122 -19.31 7.24 -4.03
C ARG A 122 -19.07 6.45 -5.31
N LEU A 123 -19.16 7.09 -6.49
CA LEU A 123 -18.90 6.42 -7.78
C LEU A 123 -17.43 6.01 -7.94
N ALA A 124 -16.49 6.84 -7.49
CA ALA A 124 -15.06 6.51 -7.52
C ALA A 124 -14.74 5.36 -6.55
N ILE A 125 -15.38 5.35 -5.38
CA ILE A 125 -15.29 4.24 -4.42
C ILE A 125 -15.76 2.94 -5.09
N ARG A 126 -16.96 2.93 -5.68
CA ARG A 126 -17.50 1.74 -6.37
C ARG A 126 -16.63 1.28 -7.54
N ALA A 127 -16.01 2.19 -8.28
CA ALA A 127 -15.08 1.84 -9.36
C ALA A 127 -13.85 1.10 -8.83
N VAL A 128 -13.28 1.54 -7.71
CA VAL A 128 -12.14 0.85 -7.08
C VAL A 128 -12.55 -0.50 -6.50
N LEU A 129 -13.69 -0.57 -5.79
CA LEU A 129 -14.17 -1.84 -5.21
C LEU A 129 -14.45 -2.90 -6.27
N ARG A 130 -14.90 -2.50 -7.47
CA ARG A 130 -15.13 -3.43 -8.59
C ARG A 130 -13.85 -4.10 -9.09
N GLU A 131 -12.70 -3.45 -8.93
CA GLU A 131 -11.40 -3.97 -9.35
C GLU A 131 -10.74 -4.84 -8.27
N MET A 132 -11.42 -5.05 -7.12
CA MET A 132 -10.94 -5.90 -6.04
C MET A 132 -11.54 -7.31 -6.14
N GLY A 133 -10.73 -8.32 -5.86
CA GLY A 133 -11.18 -9.71 -5.74
C GLY A 133 -11.93 -9.97 -4.43
N ASP A 134 -12.67 -11.08 -4.35
CA ASP A 134 -13.47 -11.43 -3.17
C ASP A 134 -12.65 -11.52 -1.87
N ASP A 135 -11.42 -12.04 -1.95
CA ASP A 135 -10.51 -12.13 -0.79
C ASP A 135 -10.06 -10.73 -0.33
N GLU A 136 -9.81 -9.82 -1.28
CA GLU A 136 -9.40 -8.45 -1.00
C GLU A 136 -10.57 -7.63 -0.43
N LEU A 137 -11.79 -7.83 -0.93
CA LEU A 137 -12.99 -7.21 -0.41
C LEU A 137 -13.26 -7.64 1.04
N LYS A 138 -13.08 -8.93 1.35
CA LYS A 138 -13.18 -9.44 2.72
C LYS A 138 -12.12 -8.84 3.63
N GLU A 139 -10.88 -8.76 3.16
CA GLU A 139 -9.79 -8.16 3.93
C GLU A 139 -10.04 -6.66 4.17
N LEU A 140 -10.52 -5.93 3.15
CA LEU A 140 -10.87 -4.52 3.26
C LEU A 140 -11.98 -4.31 4.30
N ALA A 141 -13.07 -5.09 4.21
CA ALA A 141 -14.19 -5.01 5.17
C ALA A 141 -13.79 -5.38 6.61
N ALA A 142 -12.73 -6.16 6.80
CA ALA A 142 -12.23 -6.52 8.11
C ALA A 142 -11.34 -5.45 8.75
N LEU A 143 -10.99 -4.37 8.03
CA LEU A 143 -10.15 -3.30 8.57
C LEU A 143 -10.93 -2.44 9.57
N PRO A 144 -10.48 -2.30 10.82
CA PRO A 144 -11.17 -1.50 11.84
C PRO A 144 -11.15 0.00 11.54
N GLU A 145 -10.21 0.46 10.72
CA GLU A 145 -10.13 1.84 10.25
C GLU A 145 -11.06 2.17 9.07
N LEU A 146 -11.74 1.18 8.47
CA LEU A 146 -12.66 1.41 7.36
C LEU A 146 -13.97 2.01 7.86
N ASN A 147 -14.48 3.03 7.16
CA ASN A 147 -15.79 3.59 7.49
C ASN A 147 -16.92 2.58 7.23
N ASP A 148 -17.91 2.50 8.13
CA ASP A 148 -19.06 1.59 8.02
C ASP A 148 -19.81 1.69 6.69
N GLU A 149 -19.90 2.89 6.11
CA GLU A 149 -20.56 3.07 4.81
C GLU A 149 -19.73 2.44 3.67
N VAL A 150 -18.39 2.57 3.72
CA VAL A 150 -17.51 1.91 2.74
C VAL A 150 -17.50 0.40 2.96
N ALA A 151 -17.55 -0.07 4.21
CA ALA A 151 -17.68 -1.48 4.53
C ALA A 151 -19.00 -2.06 3.97
N THR A 152 -20.10 -1.32 4.11
CA THR A 152 -21.40 -1.69 3.53
C THR A 152 -21.33 -1.75 2.01
N MET A 153 -20.74 -0.74 1.35
CA MET A 153 -20.53 -0.75 -0.10
C MET A 153 -19.67 -1.92 -0.55
N THR A 154 -18.66 -2.31 0.23
CA THR A 154 -17.81 -3.48 -0.05
C THR A 154 -18.64 -4.76 -0.01
N GLY A 155 -19.57 -4.88 0.93
CA GLY A 155 -20.54 -5.98 1.02
C GLY A 155 -21.40 -6.15 -0.24
N ASP A 156 -21.77 -5.06 -0.93
CA ASP A 156 -22.52 -5.12 -2.20
C ASP A 156 -21.75 -5.90 -3.28
N PHE A 157 -20.41 -5.83 -3.28
CA PHE A 157 -19.56 -6.49 -4.28
C PHE A 157 -19.17 -7.91 -3.84
N ALA A 158 -18.92 -8.13 -2.54
CA ALA A 158 -18.56 -9.44 -1.99
C ALA A 158 -19.76 -10.43 -1.93
N GLY A 159 -20.99 -9.92 -1.94
CA GLY A 159 -22.22 -10.71 -1.79
C GLY A 159 -22.74 -11.37 -3.07
N GLY A 160 -22.08 -11.19 -4.23
CA GLY A 160 -22.47 -11.85 -5.46
C GLY A 160 -23.90 -11.51 -5.89
N ASN A 161 -24.16 -10.25 -6.25
CA ASN A 161 -25.31 -9.93 -7.08
C ASN A 161 -24.92 -8.91 -8.15
N ALA A 162 -24.18 -9.39 -9.16
CA ALA A 162 -24.19 -8.75 -10.46
C ALA A 162 -25.36 -9.34 -11.27
N PRO A 163 -26.25 -8.53 -11.87
CA PRO A 163 -27.07 -8.99 -12.98
C PRO A 163 -26.22 -9.31 -14.22
#